data_AF-A0A021VRW5-F1
#
_entry.id   AF-A0A021VRW5-F1
#
_cell.length_a   1.000
_cell.length_b   1.000
_cell.length_c   1.000
_cell.angle_alpha   90.00
_cell.angle_beta   90.00
_cell.angle_gamma   90.00
#
_symmetry.space_group_name_H-M   'P 1'
#
loop_
_entity.id
_entity.type
_entity.pdbx_description
1 polymer ?
#
loop_
_entity_poly.entity_id
_entity_poly.type
_entity_poly.pdbx_seq_one_letter_code
_entity_poly.pdbx_strand_id
1 'polypeptide(L)'
;MARLAYAPGDWVVVPLADGTFAPARVVRVPARHDTLTYVFAPRATPPTLDDVRVLDPGDALLAVNVSGLAVGKTWTVLGGRDDFDPAAWPPPEVETEVPFPDGTLLRVERVDESLRRVDSRHVPLSERGRRQPGGAFGSVALERWMPVQLERGALRPVREQVWWPGETARWPDDVVGHAPVCASDPASTPEPAALPARVAVVLPGPDGAAAARSVERVLHRALRGVAEVDGTLLNPDGGEVWVYPQDVLTTVEAVRGALAGKRLPEGSHLLVRVGDEDEDVRAPLQ
;
A
#
# COMPACT_ATOMS: atom_id res chain seq x y z
N MET A 1 25.53 -2.83 1.76
CA MET A 1 24.13 -2.36 1.77
C MET A 1 24.06 -1.10 0.93
N ALA A 2 23.32 -1.12 -0.18
CA ALA A 2 23.10 0.10 -0.95
C ALA A 2 22.23 1.05 -0.11
N ARG A 3 22.74 2.24 0.17
CA ARG A 3 22.03 3.30 0.90
C ARG A 3 20.82 3.71 0.05
N LEU A 4 19.62 3.78 0.64
CA LEU A 4 18.44 4.31 -0.06
C LEU A 4 18.78 5.68 -0.64
N ALA A 5 18.49 5.88 -1.93
CA ALA A 5 18.87 7.07 -2.68
C ALA A 5 17.93 8.28 -2.46
N TYR A 6 16.82 8.08 -1.75
CA TYR A 6 15.80 9.10 -1.54
C TYR A 6 15.91 9.75 -0.16
N ALA A 7 15.65 11.04 -0.12
CA ALA A 7 15.51 11.84 1.09
C ALA A 7 14.16 12.56 1.09
N PRO A 8 13.65 12.98 2.26
CA PRO A 8 12.53 13.91 2.34
C PRO A 8 12.77 15.13 1.44
N GLY A 9 11.74 15.52 0.70
CA GLY A 9 11.80 16.58 -0.30
C GLY A 9 12.30 16.16 -1.67
N ASP A 10 12.62 14.89 -1.93
CA ASP A 10 12.90 14.48 -3.31
C ASP A 10 11.62 14.45 -4.15
N TRP A 11 11.64 15.16 -5.28
CA TRP A 11 10.80 14.82 -6.40
C TRP A 11 11.38 13.60 -7.12
N VAL A 12 10.52 12.63 -7.41
CA VAL A 12 10.85 11.41 -8.13
C VAL A 12 9.85 11.13 -9.23
N VAL A 13 10.24 10.31 -10.19
CA VAL A 13 9.37 9.81 -11.27
C VAL A 13 9.13 8.32 -11.06
N VAL A 14 7.86 7.96 -10.85
CA VAL A 14 7.37 6.58 -10.78
C VAL A 14 7.02 6.11 -12.20
N PRO A 15 7.77 5.15 -12.77
CA PRO A 15 7.42 4.58 -14.07
C PRO A 15 6.25 3.60 -13.89
N LEU A 16 5.10 3.88 -14.51
CA LEU A 16 3.93 3.01 -14.39
C LEU A 16 3.97 1.89 -15.43
N ALA A 17 3.28 0.78 -15.13
CA ALA A 17 3.27 -0.42 -15.96
C ALA A 17 2.61 -0.23 -17.34
N ASP A 18 1.77 0.79 -17.49
CA ASP A 18 1.13 1.19 -18.75
C ASP A 18 2.04 2.06 -19.64
N GLY A 19 3.25 2.36 -19.19
CA GLY A 19 4.22 3.19 -19.90
C GLY A 19 4.12 4.69 -19.60
N THR A 20 3.21 5.11 -18.72
CA THR A 20 3.11 6.50 -18.25
C THR A 20 4.03 6.76 -17.05
N PHE A 21 4.11 8.03 -16.63
CA PHE A 21 5.04 8.49 -15.60
C PHE A 21 4.31 9.34 -14.57
N ALA A 22 4.20 8.85 -13.33
CA ALA A 22 3.63 9.62 -12.23
C ALA A 22 4.73 10.42 -11.50
N PRO A 23 4.61 11.75 -11.40
CA PRO A 23 5.45 12.49 -10.48
C PRO A 23 5.08 12.13 -9.04
N ALA A 24 6.08 12.10 -8.17
CA ALA A 24 5.87 11.80 -6.77
C ALA A 24 6.82 12.62 -5.88
N ARG A 25 6.35 13.00 -4.70
CA ARG A 25 7.13 13.69 -3.67
C ARG A 25 7.38 12.75 -2.51
N VAL A 26 8.64 12.50 -2.20
CA VAL A 26 9.04 11.77 -0.99
C VAL A 26 8.94 12.74 0.18
N VAL A 27 8.02 12.50 1.11
CA VAL A 27 7.75 13.44 2.20
C VAL A 27 8.40 12.98 3.49
N ARG A 28 8.39 11.67 3.78
CA ARG A 28 8.98 11.11 5.00
C ARG A 28 9.70 9.80 4.71
N VAL A 29 10.86 9.62 5.34
CA VAL A 29 11.70 8.42 5.22
C VAL A 29 12.05 7.94 6.63
N PRO A 30 11.13 7.27 7.36
CA PRO A 30 11.47 6.66 8.64
C PRO A 30 12.59 5.64 8.51
N ALA A 31 13.24 5.33 9.63
CA ALA A 31 14.39 4.42 9.69
C ALA A 31 14.13 2.99 9.18
N ARG A 32 12.87 2.59 8.89
CA ARG A 32 12.46 1.20 8.60
C ARG A 32 12.20 0.85 7.13
N HIS A 33 12.71 1.66 6.18
CA HIS A 33 12.64 1.46 4.73
C HIS A 33 11.28 1.72 4.06
N ASP A 34 10.27 2.11 4.83
CA ASP A 34 9.02 2.62 4.26
C ASP A 34 9.17 4.13 4.04
N THR A 35 8.56 4.65 2.99
CA THR A 35 8.61 6.08 2.64
C THR A 35 7.21 6.61 2.39
N LEU A 36 6.78 7.62 3.13
CA LEU A 36 5.53 8.29 2.80
C LEU A 36 5.75 9.13 1.56
N THR A 37 5.02 8.79 0.51
CA THR A 37 5.15 9.37 -0.81
C THR A 37 3.79 9.87 -1.28
N TYR A 38 3.76 11.12 -1.74
CA TYR A 38 2.60 11.71 -2.40
C TYR A 38 2.74 11.49 -3.91
N VAL A 39 1.80 10.81 -4.53
CA VAL A 39 1.86 10.42 -5.95
C VAL A 39 0.78 11.16 -6.74
N PHE A 40 1.17 11.78 -7.83
CA PHE A 40 0.36 12.69 -8.63
C PHE A 40 -0.12 12.04 -9.93
N ALA A 41 -1.07 12.70 -10.61
CA ALA A 41 -1.60 12.21 -11.88
C ALA A 41 -0.48 11.94 -12.91
N PRO A 42 -0.49 10.78 -13.59
CA PRO A 42 0.56 10.41 -14.52
C PRO A 42 0.52 11.21 -15.82
N ARG A 43 1.67 11.25 -16.49
CA ARG A 43 1.88 11.92 -17.78
C ARG A 43 2.43 10.92 -18.79
N ALA A 44 2.15 11.15 -20.07
CA ALA A 44 2.66 10.30 -21.16
C ALA A 44 4.19 10.37 -21.32
N THR A 45 4.81 11.47 -20.88
CA THR A 45 6.26 11.68 -20.91
C THR A 45 6.80 11.92 -19.50
N PRO A 46 8.05 11.51 -19.19
CA PRO A 46 8.66 11.79 -17.89
C PRO A 46 8.64 13.30 -17.56
N PRO A 47 8.14 13.72 -16.39
CA PRO A 47 8.14 15.12 -16.01
C PRO A 47 9.55 15.61 -15.66
N THR A 48 9.77 16.91 -15.84
CA THR A 48 10.97 17.62 -15.37
C THR A 48 10.79 18.14 -13.93
N LEU A 49 11.85 18.70 -13.33
CA LEU A 49 11.72 19.33 -12.00
C LEU A 49 10.80 20.56 -12.04
N ASP A 50 10.86 21.37 -13.09
CA ASP A 50 10.02 22.57 -13.20
C ASP A 50 8.54 22.22 -13.40
N ASP A 51 8.27 21.11 -14.09
CA ASP A 51 6.91 20.57 -14.27
C ASP A 51 6.19 20.23 -12.96
N VAL A 52 6.95 19.84 -11.93
CA VAL A 52 6.41 19.31 -10.66
C VAL A 52 6.44 20.34 -9.54
N ARG A 53 7.27 21.39 -9.65
CA ARG A 53 7.35 22.49 -8.67
C ARG A 53 6.05 23.26 -8.46
N VAL A 54 5.15 23.21 -9.44
CA VAL A 54 3.85 23.89 -9.41
C VAL A 54 2.75 23.06 -8.75
N LEU A 55 3.03 21.80 -8.38
CA LEU A 55 2.03 20.89 -7.82
C LEU A 55 1.81 21.16 -6.33
N ASP A 56 0.55 21.28 -5.93
CA ASP A 56 0.15 21.40 -4.54
C ASP A 56 -0.02 20.02 -3.91
N PRO A 57 0.33 19.81 -2.62
CA PRO A 57 0.09 18.55 -1.92
C PRO A 57 -1.33 17.99 -2.07
N GLY A 58 -2.35 18.85 -2.15
CA GLY A 58 -3.74 18.47 -2.34
C GLY A 58 -4.08 17.98 -3.75
N ASP A 59 -3.24 18.26 -4.76
CA ASP A 59 -3.34 17.71 -6.13
C ASP A 59 -2.94 16.24 -6.21
N ALA A 60 -2.21 15.73 -5.21
CA ALA A 60 -1.79 14.32 -5.21
C ALA A 60 -3.02 13.41 -5.24
N LEU A 61 -2.93 12.32 -5.97
CA LEU A 61 -4.00 11.30 -6.02
C LEU A 61 -3.86 10.29 -4.89
N LEU A 62 -2.63 10.11 -4.40
CA LEU A 62 -2.28 9.17 -3.35
C LEU A 62 -1.31 9.81 -2.36
N ALA A 63 -1.47 9.49 -1.09
CA ALA A 63 -0.49 9.70 -0.03
C ALA A 63 -0.28 8.34 0.64
N VAL A 64 0.78 7.63 0.27
CA VAL A 64 0.94 6.20 0.53
C VAL A 64 2.33 5.88 1.03
N ASN A 65 2.45 4.87 1.89
CA ASN A 65 3.75 4.32 2.27
C ASN A 65 4.26 3.41 1.17
N VAL A 66 5.48 3.65 0.72
CA VAL A 66 6.15 2.82 -0.30
C VAL A 66 7.37 2.17 0.31
N SER A 67 7.44 0.85 0.20
CA SER A 67 8.56 0.01 0.62
C SER A 67 9.29 -0.58 -0.60
N GLY A 68 10.33 -1.36 -0.38
CA GLY A 68 11.00 -2.08 -1.46
C GLY A 68 11.76 -1.20 -2.47
N LEU A 69 11.86 0.12 -2.25
CA LEU A 69 12.53 1.06 -3.16
C LEU A 69 14.03 0.76 -3.41
N ALA A 70 14.66 -0.04 -2.55
CA ALA A 70 16.04 -0.53 -2.74
C ALA A 70 16.13 -1.83 -3.56
N VAL A 71 14.99 -2.44 -3.88
CA VAL A 71 14.85 -3.77 -4.48
C VAL A 71 14.08 -3.61 -5.79
N GLY A 72 14.79 -3.26 -6.87
CA GLY A 72 14.17 -3.05 -8.19
C GLY A 72 14.88 -1.97 -9.00
N LYS A 73 14.23 -1.49 -10.07
CA LYS A 73 14.66 -0.25 -10.73
C LYS A 73 14.35 0.91 -9.80
N THR A 74 15.36 1.71 -9.48
CA THR A 74 15.17 2.92 -8.71
C THR A 74 14.39 3.93 -9.53
N TRP A 75 13.37 4.54 -8.93
CA TRP A 75 12.72 5.73 -9.45
C TRP A 75 13.73 6.84 -9.70
N THR A 76 13.49 7.62 -10.75
CA THR A 76 14.40 8.69 -11.15
C THR A 76 14.20 9.89 -10.23
N VAL A 77 15.27 10.35 -9.56
CA VAL A 77 15.23 11.56 -8.73
C VAL A 77 15.38 12.80 -9.61
N LEU A 78 14.42 13.71 -9.51
CA LEU A 78 14.44 15.01 -10.19
C LEU A 78 15.09 16.11 -9.35
N GLY A 79 15.17 15.91 -8.02
CA GLY A 79 15.75 16.87 -7.07
C GLY A 79 14.66 17.66 -6.32
N GLY A 80 14.92 18.94 -6.04
CA GLY A 80 13.95 19.83 -5.38
C GLY A 80 13.87 19.68 -3.86
N ARG A 81 14.96 19.34 -3.17
CA ARG A 81 14.96 19.27 -1.70
C ARG A 81 14.91 20.64 -1.03
N ASP A 82 15.47 21.66 -1.69
CA ASP A 82 15.73 22.97 -1.08
C ASP A 82 14.44 23.78 -0.82
N ASP A 83 13.34 23.44 -1.49
CA ASP A 83 12.02 24.07 -1.36
C ASP A 83 11.03 23.23 -0.54
N PHE A 84 11.52 22.19 0.15
CA PHE A 84 10.65 21.28 0.89
C PHE A 84 10.29 21.81 2.28
N ASP A 85 9.02 22.17 2.46
CA ASP A 85 8.41 22.36 3.78
C ASP A 85 7.60 21.10 4.15
N PRO A 86 8.03 20.28 5.13
CA PRO A 86 7.29 19.10 5.56
C PRO A 86 5.88 19.39 6.10
N ALA A 87 5.63 20.58 6.63
CA ALA A 87 4.36 20.95 7.26
C ALA A 87 3.23 21.07 6.22
N ALA A 88 3.56 21.41 4.96
CA ALA A 88 2.62 21.45 3.85
C ALA A 88 2.10 20.05 3.43
N TRP A 89 2.72 18.98 3.92
CA TRP A 89 2.42 17.60 3.53
C TRP A 89 2.01 16.77 4.75
N PRO A 90 0.75 16.89 5.21
CA PRO A 90 0.28 16.20 6.41
C PRO A 90 0.33 14.67 6.26
N PRO A 91 0.46 13.89 7.34
CA PRO A 91 0.26 12.45 7.26
C PRO A 91 -1.21 12.12 6.94
N PRO A 92 -1.50 11.08 6.13
CA PRO A 92 -2.87 10.73 5.77
C PRO A 92 -3.63 10.00 6.88
N GLU A 93 -4.96 10.03 6.85
CA GLU A 93 -5.74 8.91 7.40
C GLU A 93 -5.74 7.78 6.37
N VAL A 94 -5.52 6.56 6.85
CA VAL A 94 -5.53 5.36 6.01
C VAL A 94 -6.68 4.43 6.39
N GLU A 95 -7.21 3.71 5.42
CA GLU A 95 -8.23 2.68 5.62
C GLU A 95 -7.71 1.29 5.27
N THR A 96 -8.14 0.28 6.01
CA THR A 96 -7.81 -1.13 5.78
C THR A 96 -9.05 -1.96 6.06
N GLU A 97 -9.39 -2.85 5.13
CA GLU A 97 -10.44 -3.85 5.37
C GLU A 97 -9.95 -4.88 6.37
N VAL A 98 -10.78 -5.15 7.38
CA VAL A 98 -10.49 -6.13 8.41
C VAL A 98 -11.65 -7.13 8.52
N PRO A 99 -11.36 -8.43 8.60
CA PRO A 99 -12.38 -9.44 8.86
C PRO A 99 -13.08 -9.21 10.21
N PHE A 100 -14.38 -9.46 10.27
CA PHE A 100 -15.21 -9.38 11.45
C PHE A 100 -16.18 -10.58 11.48
N PRO A 101 -16.67 -11.05 12.64
CA PRO A 101 -17.53 -12.25 12.72
C PRO A 101 -18.74 -12.24 11.77
N ASP A 102 -19.31 -11.07 11.49
CA ASP A 102 -20.51 -10.90 10.64
C ASP A 102 -20.21 -10.23 9.29
N GLY A 103 -18.95 -10.21 8.83
CA GLY A 103 -18.55 -9.66 7.53
C GLY A 103 -17.23 -8.88 7.56
N THR A 104 -17.14 -7.80 6.80
CA THR A 104 -15.94 -6.96 6.73
C THR A 104 -16.24 -5.57 7.28
N LEU A 105 -15.31 -4.99 8.04
CA LEU A 105 -15.35 -3.59 8.46
C LEU A 105 -14.15 -2.84 7.89
N LEU A 106 -14.27 -1.52 7.81
CA LEU A 106 -13.12 -0.66 7.53
C LEU A 106 -12.51 -0.24 8.85
N ARG A 107 -11.23 -0.55 9.05
CA ARG A 107 -10.40 0.08 10.09
C ARG A 107 -9.78 1.33 9.49
N VAL A 108 -10.06 2.48 10.08
CA VAL A 108 -9.43 3.76 9.78
C VAL A 108 -8.35 4.00 10.82
N GLU A 109 -7.14 4.31 10.37
CA GLU A 109 -6.00 4.60 11.21
C GLU A 109 -5.48 6.00 10.91
N ARG A 110 -5.24 6.77 11.97
CA ARG A 110 -4.50 8.04 11.90
C ARG A 110 -3.04 7.76 12.19
N VAL A 111 -2.15 8.31 11.35
CA VAL A 111 -0.70 8.20 11.57
C VAL A 111 -0.08 9.56 11.91
N ASP A 112 0.97 9.54 12.71
CA ASP A 112 1.76 10.73 13.05
C ASP A 112 2.87 11.01 12.03
N GLU A 113 3.69 12.03 12.30
CA GLU A 113 4.85 12.37 11.48
C GLU A 113 5.96 11.30 11.48
N SER A 114 5.95 10.39 12.44
CA SER A 114 6.82 9.21 12.45
C SER A 114 6.20 8.03 11.71
N LEU A 115 5.05 8.23 11.06
CA LEU A 115 4.21 7.22 10.41
C LEU A 115 3.75 6.12 11.37
N ARG A 116 3.70 6.43 12.67
CA ARG A 116 3.19 5.53 13.69
C ARG A 116 1.70 5.74 13.83
N ARG A 117 0.96 4.64 14.01
CA ARG A 117 -0.46 4.68 14.33
C ARG A 117 -0.65 5.36 15.67
N VAL A 118 -1.48 6.40 15.69
CA VAL A 118 -1.83 7.15 16.90
C VAL A 118 -3.29 7.04 17.29
N ASP A 119 -4.16 6.69 16.34
CA ASP A 119 -5.57 6.43 16.57
C ASP A 119 -6.08 5.38 15.59
N SER A 120 -7.10 4.62 15.99
CA SER A 120 -7.74 3.59 15.17
C SER A 120 -9.21 3.47 15.52
N ARG A 121 -10.07 3.49 14.50
CA ARG A 121 -11.52 3.31 14.65
C ARG A 121 -12.10 2.48 13.52
N HIS A 122 -13.24 1.84 13.78
CA HIS A 122 -13.99 1.13 12.75
C HIS A 122 -15.05 2.06 12.15
N VAL A 123 -15.24 1.99 10.83
CA VAL A 123 -16.31 2.69 10.11
C VAL A 123 -17.07 1.72 9.21
N PRO A 124 -18.32 2.04 8.84
CA PRO A 124 -19.10 1.21 7.93
C PRO A 124 -18.42 1.08 6.55
N LEU A 125 -18.61 -0.05 5.87
CA LEU A 125 -18.10 -0.26 4.50
C LEU A 125 -18.57 0.80 3.49
N SER A 126 -19.70 1.48 3.74
CA SER A 126 -20.17 2.60 2.92
C SER A 126 -19.24 3.81 2.91
N GLU A 127 -18.25 3.87 3.83
CA GLU A 127 -17.19 4.88 3.82
C GLU A 127 -15.96 4.51 2.97
N ARG A 128 -15.96 3.35 2.32
CA ARG A 128 -14.82 2.88 1.51
C ARG A 128 -14.43 3.90 0.44
N GLY A 129 -13.13 4.07 0.24
CA GLY A 129 -12.54 4.97 -0.76
C GLY A 129 -12.57 6.44 -0.37
N ARG A 130 -12.95 6.78 0.88
CA ARG A 130 -12.91 8.16 1.38
C ARG A 130 -11.54 8.56 1.93
N ARG A 131 -10.63 7.60 2.09
CA ARG A 131 -9.30 7.76 2.68
C ARG A 131 -8.24 7.04 1.85
N GLN A 132 -6.98 7.20 2.25
CA GLN A 132 -5.87 6.55 1.56
C GLN A 132 -5.82 5.06 1.86
N PRO A 133 -5.35 4.22 0.94
CA PRO A 133 -5.15 2.81 1.24
C PRO A 133 -4.08 2.65 2.33
N GLY A 134 -4.38 1.84 3.34
CA GLY A 134 -3.44 1.50 4.41
C GLY A 134 -2.38 0.48 3.98
N GLY A 135 -1.43 0.26 4.89
CA GLY A 135 -0.28 -0.62 4.64
C GLY A 135 0.88 0.10 3.93
N ALA A 136 1.79 -0.69 3.37
CA ALA A 136 2.89 -0.21 2.54
C ALA A 136 2.83 -0.93 1.19
N PHE A 137 2.95 -0.18 0.11
CA PHE A 137 3.03 -0.70 -1.23
C PHE A 137 4.47 -1.04 -1.55
N GLY A 138 4.74 -2.24 -2.07
CA GLY A 138 5.97 -2.45 -2.81
C GLY A 138 6.03 -1.49 -4.00
N SER A 139 7.22 -0.98 -4.34
CA SER A 139 7.38 -0.04 -5.46
C SER A 139 6.75 -0.58 -6.75
N VAL A 140 7.01 -1.85 -7.09
CA VAL A 140 6.45 -2.47 -8.31
C VAL A 140 4.94 -2.66 -8.23
N ALA A 141 4.39 -2.94 -7.04
CA ALA A 141 2.95 -3.01 -6.86
C ALA A 141 2.29 -1.65 -7.06
N LEU A 142 2.88 -0.55 -6.58
CA LEU A 142 2.38 0.79 -6.89
C LEU A 142 2.39 1.05 -8.41
N GLU A 143 3.49 0.71 -9.10
CA GLU A 143 3.67 0.90 -10.55
C GLU A 143 2.57 0.19 -11.37
N ARG A 144 2.06 -0.95 -10.88
CA ARG A 144 0.99 -1.73 -11.54
C ARG A 144 -0.41 -1.39 -11.06
N TRP A 145 -0.56 -1.11 -9.78
CA TRP A 145 -1.86 -0.87 -9.17
C TRP A 145 -2.44 0.47 -9.59
N MET A 146 -1.61 1.52 -9.67
CA MET A 146 -2.08 2.87 -9.94
C MET A 146 -2.81 3.02 -11.29
N PRO A 147 -2.29 2.51 -12.43
CA PRO A 147 -3.02 2.54 -13.70
C PRO A 147 -4.42 1.92 -13.62
N VAL A 148 -4.54 0.76 -12.98
CA VAL A 148 -5.81 0.05 -12.81
C VAL A 148 -6.83 0.89 -12.01
N GLN A 149 -6.37 1.61 -10.99
CA GLN A 149 -7.27 2.49 -10.22
C GLN A 149 -7.66 3.75 -10.97
N LEU A 150 -6.76 4.30 -11.80
CA LEU A 150 -7.05 5.44 -12.65
C LEU A 150 -8.11 5.10 -13.70
N GLU A 151 -7.97 3.95 -14.37
CA GLU A 151 -8.97 3.44 -15.32
C GLU A 151 -10.35 3.25 -14.68
N ARG A 152 -10.38 2.86 -13.40
CA ARG A 152 -11.62 2.71 -12.61
C ARG A 152 -12.19 4.04 -12.10
N GLY A 153 -11.48 5.16 -12.25
CA GLY A 153 -11.85 6.43 -11.62
C GLY A 153 -11.87 6.38 -10.09
N ALA A 154 -11.11 5.45 -9.49
CA ALA A 154 -11.12 5.21 -8.05
C ALA A 154 -10.23 6.20 -7.27
N LEU A 155 -9.27 6.83 -7.95
CA LEU A 155 -8.38 7.82 -7.35
C LEU A 155 -8.96 9.23 -7.51
N ARG A 156 -8.91 10.00 -6.41
CA ARG A 156 -9.32 11.40 -6.38
C ARG A 156 -8.23 12.23 -5.74
N PRO A 157 -8.11 13.53 -6.11
CA PRO A 157 -7.22 14.45 -5.42
C PRO A 157 -7.39 14.36 -3.90
N VAL A 158 -6.27 14.35 -3.20
CA VAL A 158 -6.19 14.23 -1.75
C VAL A 158 -7.01 15.34 -1.08
N ARG A 159 -7.05 16.54 -1.66
CA ARG A 159 -7.89 17.65 -1.15
C ARG A 159 -9.40 17.38 -1.12
N GLU A 160 -9.87 16.39 -1.87
CA GLU A 160 -11.28 15.98 -1.87
C GLU A 160 -11.57 14.91 -0.80
N GLN A 161 -10.53 14.43 -0.10
CA GLN A 161 -10.67 13.36 0.89
C GLN A 161 -10.98 13.93 2.27
N VAL A 162 -11.74 13.15 3.05
CA VAL A 162 -12.32 13.62 4.33
C VAL A 162 -11.28 13.94 5.40
N TRP A 163 -10.05 13.46 5.25
CA TRP A 163 -8.96 13.68 6.19
C TRP A 163 -8.07 14.88 5.83
N TRP A 164 -8.25 15.48 4.64
CA TRP A 164 -7.40 16.58 4.21
C TRP A 164 -7.68 17.84 5.03
N PRO A 165 -6.65 18.50 5.59
CA PRO A 165 -6.82 19.75 6.34
C PRO A 165 -7.01 20.92 5.37
N GLY A 166 -8.13 20.96 4.63
CA GLY A 166 -8.54 22.13 3.86
C GLY A 166 -9.03 23.28 4.75
N GLU A 167 -9.28 24.47 4.19
CA GLU A 167 -9.78 25.66 4.92
C GLU A 167 -11.08 25.43 5.72
N THR A 168 -11.84 24.37 5.40
CA THR A 168 -13.07 23.97 6.09
C THR A 168 -12.89 22.91 7.18
N ALA A 169 -11.70 22.35 7.38
CA ALA A 169 -11.46 21.31 8.38
C ALA A 169 -11.25 21.91 9.78
N ARG A 170 -12.30 22.49 10.36
CA ARG A 170 -12.39 22.55 11.82
C ARG A 170 -12.67 21.14 12.30
N TRP A 171 -11.67 20.54 12.92
CA TRP A 171 -11.81 19.30 13.67
C TRP A 171 -12.95 19.48 14.67
N PRO A 172 -14.04 18.68 14.59
CA PRO A 172 -15.03 18.69 15.63
C PRO A 172 -14.41 18.00 16.84
N ASP A 173 -14.02 18.79 17.84
CA ASP A 173 -13.54 18.27 19.13
C ASP A 173 -14.63 17.48 19.89
N ASP A 174 -15.89 17.51 19.42
CA ASP A 174 -17.03 16.87 20.07
C ASP A 174 -17.87 16.05 19.07
N VAL A 175 -17.62 14.75 18.95
CA VAL A 175 -18.66 13.80 18.47
C VAL A 175 -18.70 12.57 19.37
N VAL A 176 -19.31 12.75 20.53
CA VAL A 176 -20.07 11.69 21.21
C VAL A 176 -21.53 11.92 20.86
N GLY A 177 -22.09 11.12 19.94
CA GLY A 177 -23.51 11.18 19.63
C GLY A 177 -23.83 10.68 18.22
N HIS A 178 -24.38 9.46 18.13
CA HIS A 178 -24.96 8.93 16.89
C HIS A 178 -26.23 9.70 16.49
N ALA A 179 -26.33 10.00 15.19
CA ALA A 179 -27.60 10.29 14.52
C ALA A 179 -27.64 9.56 13.15
N PRO A 180 -28.82 9.16 12.66
CA PRO A 180 -28.95 8.17 11.59
C PRO A 180 -28.70 8.78 10.21
N VAL A 181 -27.98 8.03 9.38
CA VAL A 181 -27.62 8.39 8.01
C VAL A 181 -28.79 8.09 7.07
N CYS A 182 -29.18 9.09 6.27
CA CYS A 182 -30.14 8.93 5.19
C CYS A 182 -29.58 8.03 4.09
N ALA A 183 -30.39 7.06 3.65
CA ALA A 183 -30.09 6.17 2.55
C ALA A 183 -29.95 6.96 1.23
N SER A 184 -28.86 6.71 0.51
CA SER A 184 -28.71 7.09 -0.90
C SER A 184 -28.60 5.82 -1.73
N ASP A 185 -29.21 5.84 -2.91
CA ASP A 185 -29.44 4.69 -3.81
C ASP A 185 -28.14 3.94 -4.19
N PRO A 186 -28.10 2.59 -4.07
CA PRO A 186 -26.90 1.78 -4.33
C PRO A 186 -26.68 1.37 -5.81
N ALA A 187 -27.45 1.90 -6.75
CA ALA A 187 -27.52 1.35 -8.10
C ALA A 187 -26.55 2.03 -9.09
N SER A 188 -25.24 1.75 -8.97
CA SER A 188 -24.30 1.56 -10.09
C SER A 188 -22.83 1.68 -9.64
N THR A 189 -22.38 0.77 -8.78
CA THR A 189 -20.95 0.54 -8.59
C THR A 189 -20.50 -0.46 -9.67
N PRO A 190 -19.57 -0.11 -10.57
CA PRO A 190 -19.02 -1.09 -11.50
C PRO A 190 -18.33 -2.20 -10.71
N GLU A 191 -18.64 -3.44 -11.06
CA GLU A 191 -18.05 -4.65 -10.47
C GLU A 191 -16.52 -4.57 -10.64
N PRO A 192 -15.72 -4.71 -9.57
CA PRO A 192 -14.26 -4.59 -9.67
C PRO A 192 -13.73 -5.65 -10.63
N ALA A 193 -12.89 -5.25 -11.60
CA ALA A 193 -12.24 -6.22 -12.48
C ALA A 193 -11.40 -7.20 -11.65
N ALA A 194 -11.50 -8.49 -11.97
CA ALA A 194 -10.95 -9.59 -11.20
C ALA A 194 -9.48 -9.36 -10.82
N LEU A 195 -9.18 -9.45 -9.53
CA LEU A 195 -7.81 -9.36 -9.06
C LEU A 195 -7.05 -10.63 -9.52
N PRO A 196 -5.79 -10.50 -10.00
CA PRO A 196 -5.01 -11.67 -10.37
C PRO A 196 -4.80 -12.56 -9.13
N ALA A 197 -4.71 -13.87 -9.35
CA ALA A 197 -4.42 -14.84 -8.30
C ALA A 197 -3.18 -14.43 -7.49
N ARG A 198 -3.16 -14.76 -6.19
CA ARG A 198 -2.11 -14.39 -5.24
C ARG A 198 -1.74 -15.57 -4.36
N VAL A 199 -0.47 -15.62 -3.95
CA VAL A 199 0.02 -16.56 -2.95
C VAL A 199 0.58 -15.75 -1.79
N ALA A 200 0.06 -15.96 -0.58
CA ALA A 200 0.59 -15.40 0.64
C ALA A 200 1.29 -16.48 1.47
N VAL A 201 2.43 -16.13 2.04
CA VAL A 201 3.01 -16.87 3.17
C VAL A 201 2.54 -16.21 4.45
N VAL A 202 1.68 -16.90 5.20
CA VAL A 202 1.16 -16.43 6.48
C VAL A 202 2.04 -16.97 7.60
N LEU A 203 2.56 -16.07 8.42
CA LEU A 203 3.48 -16.34 9.52
C LEU A 203 2.84 -15.79 10.80
N PRO A 204 2.16 -16.64 11.58
CA PRO A 204 1.37 -16.19 12.72
C PRO A 204 2.25 -15.84 13.94
N GLY A 205 1.67 -15.04 14.83
CA GLY A 205 2.23 -14.64 16.11
C GLY A 205 3.32 -13.56 16.01
N PRO A 206 3.77 -13.03 17.16
CA PRO A 206 4.79 -11.98 17.21
C PRO A 206 6.11 -12.40 16.55
N ASP A 207 6.46 -13.68 16.64
CA ASP A 207 7.62 -14.26 15.94
C ASP A 207 7.45 -14.27 14.42
N GLY A 208 6.20 -14.35 13.94
CA GLY A 208 5.86 -14.28 12.53
C GLY A 208 6.14 -12.93 11.89
N ALA A 209 5.87 -11.84 12.59
CA ALA A 209 6.24 -10.49 12.12
C ALA A 209 7.77 -10.34 11.95
N ALA A 210 8.56 -10.93 12.86
CA ALA A 210 10.02 -10.96 12.74
C ALA A 210 10.49 -11.89 11.60
N ALA A 211 9.85 -13.05 11.46
CA ALA A 211 10.16 -14.03 10.43
C ALA A 211 9.82 -13.53 9.01
N ALA A 212 8.77 -12.72 8.86
CA ALA A 212 8.24 -12.32 7.56
C ALA A 212 9.26 -11.54 6.71
N ARG A 213 10.02 -10.62 7.30
CA ARG A 213 11.12 -9.93 6.60
C ARG A 213 12.24 -10.88 6.16
N SER A 214 12.47 -11.96 6.91
CA SER A 214 13.44 -12.99 6.53
C SER A 214 12.93 -13.82 5.37
N VAL A 215 11.65 -14.23 5.43
CA VAL A 215 10.95 -14.98 4.40
C VAL A 215 10.89 -14.20 3.10
N GLU A 216 10.48 -12.94 3.13
CA GLU A 216 10.46 -12.02 1.98
C GLU A 216 11.81 -12.00 1.25
N ARG A 217 12.92 -11.86 1.98
CA ARG A 217 14.27 -11.89 1.38
C ARG A 217 14.61 -13.23 0.73
N VAL A 218 14.17 -14.34 1.33
CA VAL A 218 14.35 -15.68 0.76
C VAL A 218 13.55 -15.82 -0.52
N LEU A 219 12.28 -15.40 -0.52
CA LEU A 219 11.39 -15.48 -1.66
C LEU A 219 11.83 -14.58 -2.81
N HIS A 220 12.27 -13.34 -2.55
CA HIS A 220 12.81 -12.47 -3.61
C HIS A 220 13.98 -13.11 -4.36
N ARG A 221 14.83 -13.89 -3.66
CA ARG A 221 15.93 -14.61 -4.29
C ARG A 221 15.44 -15.83 -5.05
N ALA A 222 14.59 -16.63 -4.43
CA ALA A 222 14.17 -17.93 -4.95
C ALA A 222 13.19 -17.81 -6.12
N LEU A 223 12.32 -16.81 -6.11
CA LEU A 223 11.25 -16.62 -7.08
C LEU A 223 11.64 -15.70 -8.24
N ARG A 224 12.91 -15.28 -8.32
CA ARG A 224 13.39 -14.38 -9.37
C ARG A 224 13.15 -15.01 -10.74
N GLY A 225 12.23 -14.43 -11.51
CA GLY A 225 11.84 -14.91 -12.84
C GLY A 225 10.70 -15.94 -12.86
N VAL A 226 10.17 -16.31 -11.69
CA VAL A 226 9.01 -17.21 -11.54
C VAL A 226 7.77 -16.43 -11.10
N ALA A 227 7.96 -15.57 -10.08
CA ALA A 227 6.89 -14.78 -9.51
C ALA A 227 7.46 -13.48 -8.94
N GLU A 228 6.58 -12.52 -8.69
CA GLU A 228 6.95 -11.25 -8.08
C GLU A 228 6.57 -11.25 -6.60
N VAL A 229 7.51 -10.86 -5.74
CA VAL A 229 7.23 -10.70 -4.31
C VAL A 229 6.87 -9.24 -4.08
N ASP A 230 5.64 -8.99 -3.61
CA ASP A 230 5.07 -7.65 -3.40
C ASP A 230 5.68 -6.97 -2.16
N GLY A 231 5.87 -7.77 -1.11
CA GLY A 231 6.48 -7.32 0.12
C GLY A 231 5.87 -8.00 1.34
N THR A 232 6.21 -7.46 2.51
CA THR A 232 5.72 -7.96 3.80
C THR A 232 4.66 -7.03 4.40
N LEU A 233 3.46 -7.57 4.67
CA LEU A 233 2.51 -6.97 5.58
C LEU A 233 2.82 -7.42 7.01
N LEU A 234 2.88 -6.48 7.95
CA LEU A 234 3.10 -6.76 9.37
C LEU A 234 1.90 -6.30 10.17
N ASN A 235 1.41 -7.15 11.07
CA ASN A 235 0.33 -6.83 12.00
C ASN A 235 0.65 -7.42 13.40
N PRO A 236 -0.12 -7.07 14.45
CA PRO A 236 0.11 -7.61 15.79
C PRO A 236 -0.01 -9.14 15.88
N ASP A 237 -0.77 -9.74 14.95
CA ASP A 237 -1.07 -11.17 14.91
C ASP A 237 -0.07 -11.97 14.06
N GLY A 238 0.90 -11.31 13.41
CA GLY A 238 1.87 -11.97 12.54
C GLY A 238 2.42 -11.12 11.40
N GLY A 239 2.94 -11.82 10.39
CA GLY A 239 3.35 -11.23 9.13
C GLY A 239 2.88 -12.05 7.95
N GLU A 240 2.67 -11.37 6.84
CA GLU A 240 2.29 -11.99 5.57
C GLU A 240 3.25 -11.54 4.49
N VAL A 241 3.72 -12.46 3.66
CA VAL A 241 4.52 -12.13 2.48
C VAL A 241 3.74 -12.47 1.24
N TRP A 242 3.40 -11.46 0.44
CA TRP A 242 2.58 -11.62 -0.75
C TRP A 242 3.42 -11.83 -1.99
N VAL A 243 2.96 -12.76 -2.82
CA VAL A 243 3.59 -13.16 -4.07
C VAL A 243 2.53 -13.15 -5.18
N TYR A 244 2.85 -12.46 -6.28
CA TYR A 244 2.06 -12.48 -7.51
C TYR A 244 2.59 -13.54 -8.47
N PRO A 245 1.92 -14.70 -8.56
CA PRO A 245 2.29 -15.76 -9.48
C PRO A 245 2.08 -15.34 -10.94
N GLN A 246 3.00 -15.76 -11.82
CA GLN A 246 2.68 -15.90 -13.25
C GLN A 246 1.86 -17.17 -13.49
N ASP A 247 2.23 -18.24 -12.76
CA ASP A 247 1.52 -19.51 -12.67
C ASP A 247 1.40 -19.91 -11.19
N VAL A 248 0.19 -20.18 -10.73
CA VAL A 248 -0.11 -20.38 -9.29
C VAL A 248 0.59 -21.64 -8.77
N LEU A 249 0.48 -22.75 -9.49
CA LEU A 249 1.02 -24.04 -9.05
C LEU A 249 2.54 -24.02 -8.97
N THR A 250 3.19 -23.53 -10.03
CA THR A 250 4.66 -23.38 -10.08
C THR A 250 5.14 -22.45 -8.96
N THR A 251 4.39 -21.39 -8.68
CA THR A 251 4.74 -20.44 -7.60
C THR A 251 4.60 -21.08 -6.22
N VAL A 252 3.52 -21.83 -5.97
CA VAL A 252 3.33 -22.55 -4.69
C VAL A 252 4.46 -23.55 -4.44
N GLU A 253 4.83 -24.33 -5.45
CA GLU A 253 5.95 -25.29 -5.36
C GLU A 253 7.28 -24.58 -5.12
N ALA A 254 7.54 -23.49 -5.84
CA ALA A 254 8.75 -22.70 -5.68
C ALA A 254 8.84 -22.05 -4.29
N VAL A 255 7.73 -21.53 -3.76
CA VAL A 255 7.68 -20.99 -2.39
C VAL A 255 7.96 -22.09 -1.36
N ARG A 256 7.33 -23.27 -1.49
CA ARG A 256 7.60 -24.41 -0.60
C ARG A 256 9.06 -24.83 -0.64
N GLY A 257 9.63 -25.00 -1.84
CA GLY A 257 11.03 -25.35 -2.02
C GLY A 257 11.99 -24.31 -1.43
N ALA A 258 11.67 -23.01 -1.58
CA ALA A 258 12.47 -21.92 -1.04
C ALA A 258 12.47 -21.89 0.50
N LEU A 259 11.35 -22.26 1.11
CA LEU A 259 11.17 -22.27 2.56
C LEU A 259 11.48 -23.63 3.21
N ALA A 260 11.74 -24.66 2.40
CA ALA A 260 12.16 -25.97 2.90
C ALA A 260 13.41 -25.85 3.79
N GLY A 261 13.34 -26.41 4.99
CA GLY A 261 14.41 -26.35 5.98
C GLY A 261 14.58 -24.99 6.69
N LYS A 262 13.70 -24.00 6.45
CA LYS A 262 13.63 -22.79 7.26
C LYS A 262 12.85 -23.08 8.55
N ARG A 263 13.35 -22.55 9.67
CA ARG A 263 12.59 -22.54 10.91
C ARG A 263 11.54 -21.43 10.82
N LEU A 264 10.29 -21.81 10.61
CA LEU A 264 9.14 -20.92 10.58
C LEU A 264 8.37 -20.99 11.91
N PRO A 265 7.61 -19.94 12.28
CA PRO A 265 6.68 -20.00 13.40
C PRO A 265 5.70 -21.17 13.27
N GLU A 266 5.26 -21.71 14.40
CA GLU A 266 4.21 -22.73 14.42
C GLU A 266 2.91 -22.19 13.78
N GLY A 267 2.25 -23.00 12.96
CA GLY A 267 1.03 -22.58 12.24
C GLY A 267 1.30 -21.80 10.94
N SER A 268 2.56 -21.63 10.53
CA SER A 268 2.88 -21.03 9.24
C SER A 268 2.30 -21.84 8.08
N HIS A 269 1.64 -21.16 7.14
CA HIS A 269 0.97 -21.78 6.01
C HIS A 269 1.00 -20.89 4.78
N LEU A 270 0.76 -21.50 3.63
CA LEU A 270 0.42 -20.79 2.40
C LEU A 270 -1.07 -20.54 2.37
N LEU A 271 -1.42 -19.35 1.93
CA LEU A 271 -2.77 -18.95 1.58
C LEU A 271 -2.76 -18.65 0.09
N VAL A 272 -3.53 -19.42 -0.68
CA VAL A 272 -3.62 -19.27 -2.13
C VAL A 272 -4.98 -18.69 -2.45
N ARG A 273 -5.01 -17.53 -3.10
CA ARG A 273 -6.22 -16.88 -3.62
C ARG A 273 -6.24 -16.99 -5.14
N VAL A 274 -7.30 -17.56 -5.68
CA VAL A 274 -7.48 -17.70 -7.13
C VAL A 274 -8.72 -16.92 -7.55
N GLY A 275 -8.51 -15.77 -8.20
CA GLY A 275 -9.60 -14.88 -8.60
C GLY A 275 -10.24 -14.13 -7.43
N ASP A 276 -11.54 -13.81 -7.57
CA ASP A 276 -12.33 -13.05 -6.60
C ASP A 276 -13.11 -13.94 -5.60
N GLU A 277 -12.95 -15.26 -5.69
CA GLU A 277 -13.62 -16.18 -4.76
C GLU A 277 -12.89 -16.18 -3.41
N ASP A 278 -13.64 -15.99 -2.33
CA ASP A 278 -13.16 -16.01 -0.93
C ASP A 278 -12.67 -17.40 -0.46
N GLU A 279 -12.49 -18.37 -1.38
CA GLU A 279 -11.93 -19.68 -1.06
C GLU A 279 -10.41 -19.61 -0.91
N ASP A 280 -9.99 -19.24 0.30
CA ASP A 280 -8.60 -19.32 0.72
C ASP A 280 -8.18 -20.80 0.90
N VAL A 281 -7.37 -21.32 -0.03
CA VAL A 281 -6.76 -22.65 0.15
C VAL A 281 -5.57 -22.52 1.09
N ARG A 282 -5.72 -23.07 2.30
CA ARG A 282 -4.64 -23.14 3.29
C ARG A 282 -3.83 -24.41 3.11
N ALA A 283 -2.53 -24.25 2.92
CA ALA A 283 -1.61 -25.37 2.78
C ALA A 283 -0.45 -25.24 3.78
N PRO A 284 -0.22 -26.22 4.66
CA PRO A 284 0.87 -26.12 5.65
C PRO A 284 2.24 -26.01 4.97
N LEU A 285 3.16 -25.32 5.64
CA LEU A 285 4.56 -25.14 5.22
C LEU A 285 5.53 -26.08 5.96
N GLN A 286 5.00 -27.08 6.67
CA GLN A 286 5.78 -28.10 7.38
C GLN A 286 6.33 -29.17 6.44
#